data_AF-A0A2V6RU54-F1
#
_entry.id   AF-A0A2V6RU54-F1
#
_cell.length_a   1.000
_cell.length_b   1.000
_cell.length_c   1.000
_cell.angle_alpha   90.00
_cell.angle_beta   90.00
_cell.angle_gamma   90.00
#
_symmetry.space_group_name_H-M   'P 1'
#
loop_
_entity.id
_entity.type
_entity.pdbx_description
1 polymer ?
#
loop_
_entity_poly.entity_id
_entity_poly.type
_entity_poly.pdbx_seq_one_letter_code
_entity_poly.pdbx_strand_id
1 'polypeptide(L)'
;MEGFIINVDGSHRAYVNRCPHAGTPLDLWPNEFLTEDGQHLICATHGAIFEPRSGVCVEGPCPGAALEPLVVEGQGPRLVVRCRN
;
A
#
# COMPACT_ATOMS: atom_id res chain seq x y z
N MET A 1 6.85 -13.21 1.60
CA MET A 1 6.34 -11.96 1.03
C MET A 1 5.64 -11.21 2.14
N GLU A 2 5.88 -9.91 2.25
CA GLU A 2 5.21 -9.03 3.22
C GLU A 2 4.19 -8.16 2.49
N GLY A 3 3.08 -7.86 3.16
CA GLY A 3 2.03 -7.01 2.64
C GLY A 3 1.31 -6.32 3.78
N PHE A 4 0.60 -5.26 3.43
CA PHE A 4 -0.15 -4.46 4.38
C PHE A 4 -1.59 -4.28 3.89
N ILE A 5 -2.49 -3.98 4.82
CA ILE A 5 -3.89 -3.69 4.55
C ILE A 5 -4.21 -2.28 5.05
N ILE A 6 -5.04 -1.57 4.29
CA ILE A 6 -5.53 -0.24 4.66
C ILE A 6 -7.05 -0.22 4.55
N ASN A 7 -7.67 0.56 5.44
CA ASN A 7 -9.08 0.90 5.35
C ASN A 7 -9.21 2.25 4.66
N VAL A 8 -9.92 2.28 3.53
CA VAL A 8 -10.22 3.50 2.78
C VAL A 8 -11.73 3.71 2.78
N ASP A 9 -12.21 4.52 3.71
CA ASP A 9 -13.64 4.80 3.93
C ASP A 9 -14.50 3.54 4.02
N GLY A 10 -14.06 2.57 4.83
CA GLY A 10 -14.74 1.28 5.01
C GLY A 10 -14.42 0.22 3.96
N SER A 11 -13.73 0.58 2.87
CA SER A 11 -13.25 -0.37 1.86
C SER A 11 -11.83 -0.81 2.15
N HIS A 12 -11.60 -2.10 2.33
CA HIS A 12 -10.27 -2.63 2.60
C HIS A 12 -9.49 -2.86 1.31
N ARG A 13 -8.26 -2.34 1.24
CA ARG A 13 -7.29 -2.58 0.16
C ARG A 13 -6.05 -3.21 0.77
N ALA A 14 -5.39 -4.11 0.04
CA ALA A 14 -4.12 -4.67 0.46
C ALA A 14 -3.13 -4.64 -0.68
N TYR A 15 -1.85 -4.46 -0.33
CA TYR A 15 -0.76 -4.36 -1.28
C TYR A 15 0.45 -5.15 -0.80
N VAL A 16 1.28 -5.61 -1.73
CA VAL A 16 2.64 -6.07 -1.40
C VAL A 16 3.43 -4.87 -0.86
N ASN A 17 4.16 -5.08 0.23
CA ASN A 17 5.00 -4.06 0.82
C ASN A 17 6.30 -3.89 0.02
N ARG A 18 6.16 -3.35 -1.19
CA ARG A 18 7.26 -3.18 -2.15
C ARG A 18 6.98 -1.99 -3.05
N CYS A 19 7.77 -0.93 -2.88
CA CYS A 19 7.71 0.25 -3.71
C CYS A 19 8.20 -0.09 -5.14
N PRO A 20 7.43 0.18 -6.21
CA PRO A 20 7.82 -0.13 -7.58
C PRO A 20 9.02 0.70 -8.07
N HIS A 21 9.41 1.76 -7.35
CA HIS A 21 10.57 2.58 -7.67
C HIS A 21 11.89 1.81 -7.48
N ALA A 22 12.14 1.29 -6.26
CA ALA A 22 13.42 0.70 -5.87
C ALA A 22 13.29 -0.68 -5.24
N GLY A 23 12.07 -1.22 -5.13
CA GLY A 23 11.80 -2.52 -4.53
C GLY A 23 11.92 -2.56 -3.00
N THR A 24 12.10 -1.41 -2.35
CA THR A 24 12.15 -1.28 -0.87
C THR A 24 10.76 -1.40 -0.26
N PRO A 25 10.63 -1.80 1.01
CA PRO A 25 9.37 -1.66 1.74
C PRO A 25 8.94 -0.19 1.79
N LEU A 26 7.63 0.03 1.93
CA LEU A 26 7.08 1.38 2.11
C LEU A 26 7.33 1.86 3.54
N ASP A 27 7.15 1.01 4.54
CA ASP A 27 7.26 1.31 5.96
C ASP A 27 8.67 1.05 6.50
N LEU A 28 9.60 1.99 6.26
CA LEU A 28 10.94 1.93 6.87
C LEU A 28 10.86 1.88 8.41
N TRP A 29 9.80 2.51 8.97
CA TRP A 29 9.38 2.35 10.35
C TRP A 29 8.07 1.56 10.40
N PRO A 30 7.95 0.55 11.29
CA PRO A 30 6.81 -0.37 11.26
C PRO A 30 5.45 0.33 11.30
N ASN A 31 4.59 0.02 10.34
CA ASN A 31 3.22 0.54 10.22
C ASN A 31 3.08 2.04 9.90
N GLU A 32 4.15 2.73 9.53
CA GLU A 32 4.09 4.11 9.05
C GLU A 32 3.91 4.16 7.53
N PHE A 33 2.67 3.97 7.08
CA PHE A 33 2.33 3.92 5.65
C PHE A 33 1.72 5.20 5.10
N LEU A 34 1.23 6.11 5.95
CA LEU A 34 0.43 7.25 5.51
C LEU A 34 1.25 8.54 5.49
N THR A 35 0.88 9.45 4.57
CA THR A 35 1.26 10.85 4.65
C THR A 35 0.75 11.49 5.95
N GLU A 36 1.32 12.63 6.34
CA GLU A 36 0.97 13.32 7.61
C GLU A 36 -0.53 13.67 7.70
N ASP A 37 -1.17 13.99 6.57
CA ASP A 37 -2.60 14.28 6.47
C ASP A 37 -3.49 13.01 6.42
N GLY A 38 -2.89 11.83 6.40
CA GLY A 38 -3.56 10.54 6.33
C GLY A 38 -4.22 10.24 4.98
N GLN A 39 -4.04 11.06 3.94
CA GLN A 39 -4.78 10.95 2.69
C GLN A 39 -4.15 10.01 1.66
N HIS A 40 -2.83 9.80 1.71
CA HIS A 40 -2.10 8.99 0.75
C HIS A 40 -1.18 8.00 1.45
N LEU A 41 -0.74 6.99 0.68
CA LEU A 41 0.35 6.13 1.12
C LEU A 41 1.69 6.77 0.77
N ILE A 42 2.69 6.62 1.62
CA ILE A 42 4.05 7.11 1.39
C ILE A 42 5.07 5.99 1.52
N CYS A 43 6.02 5.94 0.58
CA CYS A 43 7.24 5.17 0.77
C CYS A 43 8.23 6.00 1.59
N ALA A 44 8.45 5.60 2.84
CA ALA A 44 9.32 6.25 3.81
C ALA A 44 10.79 6.36 3.37
N THR A 45 11.22 5.59 2.36
CA THR A 45 12.61 5.60 1.87
C THR A 45 12.91 6.81 0.97
N HIS A 46 12.06 7.06 -0.04
CA HIS A 46 12.33 8.05 -1.10
C HIS A 46 11.14 8.96 -1.41
N GLY A 47 10.04 8.87 -0.65
CA GLY A 47 8.90 9.78 -0.77
C GLY A 47 7.99 9.54 -1.97
N ALA A 48 7.92 8.32 -2.51
CA ALA A 48 6.86 8.00 -3.49
C ALA A 48 5.49 8.02 -2.80
N ILE A 49 4.53 8.75 -3.37
CA ILE A 49 3.19 8.94 -2.80
C ILE A 49 2.17 8.23 -3.69
N PHE A 50 1.33 7.39 -3.09
CA PHE A 50 0.36 6.55 -3.81
C PHE A 50 -1.08 6.87 -3.39
N GLU A 51 -1.98 6.89 -4.38
CA GLU A 51 -3.42 6.97 -4.14
C GLU A 51 -3.90 5.66 -3.48
N PRO A 52 -4.56 5.71 -2.31
CA PRO A 52 -4.84 4.50 -1.51
C PRO A 52 -5.77 3.48 -2.15
N ARG A 53 -6.71 3.86 -3.04
CA ARG A 53 -7.70 2.94 -3.59
C ARG A 53 -7.15 2.12 -4.76
N SER A 54 -6.29 2.72 -5.56
CA SER A 54 -5.71 2.19 -6.80
C SER A 54 -4.29 1.69 -6.59
N GLY A 55 -3.56 2.24 -5.62
CA GLY A 55 -2.13 2.00 -5.42
C GLY A 55 -1.25 2.70 -6.45
N VAL A 56 -1.80 3.59 -7.29
CA VAL A 56 -1.04 4.33 -8.30
C VAL A 56 -0.22 5.42 -7.64
N CYS A 57 1.06 5.52 -8.01
CA CYS A 57 1.96 6.58 -7.61
C CYS A 57 1.55 7.88 -8.31
N VAL A 58 1.13 8.87 -7.52
CA VAL A 58 0.65 10.18 -7.99
C VAL A 58 1.71 11.27 -7.85
N GLU A 59 2.73 11.05 -7.01
CA GLU A 59 3.83 11.98 -6.79
C GLU A 59 5.12 11.24 -6.36
N GLY A 60 6.28 11.85 -6.63
CA GLY A 60 7.58 11.30 -6.29
C GLY A 60 8.27 10.56 -7.46
N PRO A 61 9.18 9.62 -7.19
CA PRO A 61 10.15 9.13 -8.18
C PRO A 61 9.61 8.10 -9.20
N CYS A 62 8.36 7.62 -9.07
CA CYS A 62 7.80 6.60 -9.97
C CYS A 62 6.37 6.89 -10.45
N PRO A 63 6.07 8.09 -11.02
CA PRO A 63 4.72 8.49 -11.37
C PRO A 63 4.07 7.51 -12.35
N GLY A 64 2.82 7.12 -12.07
CA GLY A 64 2.04 6.19 -12.88
C GLY A 64 2.34 4.71 -12.66
N ALA A 65 3.44 4.35 -11.99
CA ALA A 65 3.63 2.99 -11.49
C ALA A 65 2.65 2.68 -10.35
N ALA A 66 2.36 1.40 -10.10
CA ALA A 66 1.42 1.01 -9.06
C ALA A 66 2.00 -0.02 -8.10
N LEU A 67 1.52 0.02 -6.86
CA LEU A 67 1.71 -1.05 -5.89
C LEU A 67 1.03 -2.33 -6.39
N GLU A 68 1.63 -3.49 -6.11
CA GLU A 68 1.04 -4.77 -6.46
C GLU A 68 -0.14 -5.08 -5.52
N PRO A 69 -1.38 -5.23 -6.04
CA PRO A 69 -2.55 -5.46 -5.20
C PRO A 69 -2.63 -6.92 -4.73
N LEU A 70 -3.01 -7.09 -3.47
CA LEU A 70 -3.37 -8.38 -2.89
C LEU A 70 -4.89 -8.53 -2.84
N VAL A 71 -5.38 -9.76 -3.00
CA VAL A 71 -6.82 -10.04 -2.95
C VAL A 71 -7.28 -10.02 -1.50
N VAL A 72 -8.29 -9.20 -1.19
CA VAL A 72 -8.93 -9.11 0.13
C VAL A 72 -10.34 -9.69 0.06
N GLU A 73 -10.61 -10.68 0.90
CA GLU A 73 -11.93 -11.32 1.05
C GLU A 73 -12.46 -11.11 2.46
N GLY A 74 -13.72 -10.68 2.58
CA GLY A 74 -14.42 -10.62 3.86
C GLY A 74 -14.99 -11.98 4.25
N GLN A 75 -14.74 -12.42 5.48
CA GLN A 75 -15.28 -13.65 6.07
C GLN A 75 -15.83 -13.35 7.47
N GLY A 76 -17.05 -12.80 7.53
CA GLY A 76 -17.66 -12.34 8.77
C GLY A 76 -16.80 -11.27 9.46
N PRO A 77 -16.34 -11.46 10.70
CA PRO A 77 -15.48 -10.50 11.39
C PRO A 77 -14.01 -10.54 10.93
N ARG A 78 -13.65 -11.43 9.99
CA ARG A 78 -12.26 -11.61 9.54
C ARG A 78 -12.08 -11.06 8.14
N LEU A 79 -10.91 -10.48 7.90
CA LEU A 79 -10.39 -10.21 6.56
C LEU A 79 -9.35 -11.27 6.23
N VAL A 80 -9.45 -11.86 5.04
CA VAL A 80 -8.49 -12.82 4.51
C VAL A 80 -7.77 -12.17 3.34
N VAL A 81 -6.45 -12.08 3.42
CA VAL A 81 -5.60 -11.58 2.35
C VAL A 81 -4.90 -12.75 1.68
N ARG A 82 -5.03 -12.87 0.36
CA ARG A 82 -4.36 -13.93 -0.41
C ARG A 82 -3.12 -13.41 -1.12
N CYS A 83 -1.99 -14.02 -0.80
CA CYS A 83 -0.74 -13.88 -1.53
C CYS A 83 -0.76 -14.79 -2.76
N ARG A 84 -0.39 -14.28 -3.94
CA ARG A 84 -0.13 -15.14 -5.10
C ARG A 84 1.20 -15.84 -4.89
N ASN A 85 1.21 -17.15 -5.14
CA ASN A 85 2.37 -18.03 -5.01
C ASN A 85 3.20 -18.01 -6.29
#